data_AF-A0A670I364-F1
#
_entry.id   AF-A0A670I364-F1
#
_cell.length_a   1.000
_cell.length_b   1.000
_cell.length_c   1.000
_cell.angle_alpha   90.00
_cell.angle_beta   90.00
_cell.angle_gamma   90.00
#
_symmetry.space_group_name_H-M   'P 1'
#
loop_
_entity.id
_entity.type
_entity.pdbx_description
1 polymer ?
#
loop_
_entity_poly.entity_id
_entity_poly.type
_entity_poly.pdbx_seq_one_letter_code
_entity_poly.pdbx_strand_id
1 'polypeptide(L)' 'MDLKRMKDYIYWLYYQYLLITCSYVLEPWEQSMFHTITITVVAMVVYTAYVFIPIHIRLAFEFFSQIFGS' A
#
# COMPACT_ATOMS: atom_id res chain seq x y z
N MET A 1 -20.60 0.90 15.07
CA MET A 1 -19.24 0.89 15.63
C MET A 1 -18.93 2.33 16.03
N ASP A 2 -18.63 2.57 17.30
CA ASP A 2 -18.50 3.91 17.85
C ASP A 2 -17.37 4.69 17.14
N LEU A 3 -17.66 5.88 16.61
CA LEU A 3 -16.70 6.70 15.87
C LEU A 3 -15.43 6.96 16.70
N LYS A 4 -15.60 7.02 18.03
CA LYS A 4 -14.51 7.16 19.00
C LYS A 4 -13.56 5.97 18.98
N ARG A 5 -14.09 4.73 18.99
CA ARG A 5 -13.28 3.50 18.92
C ARG A 5 -12.51 3.38 17.61
N MET A 6 -13.10 3.82 16.49
CA MET A 6 -12.41 3.87 15.21
C MET A 6 -11.23 4.84 15.24
N LYS A 7 -11.42 6.04 15.81
CA LYS A 7 -10.34 7.03 15.92
C LYS A 7 -9.19 6.52 16.78
N ASP A 8 -9.50 5.92 17.93
CA ASP A 8 -8.50 5.37 18.85
C ASP A 8 -7.71 4.22 18.19
N TYR A 9 -8.39 3.38 17.40
CA TYR A 9 -7.74 2.31 16.64
C TYR A 9 -6.81 2.84 15.54
N ILE A 10 -7.24 3.85 14.78
CA ILE A 10 -6.40 4.49 13.74
C ILE A 10 -5.17 5.14 14.38
N TYR A 11 -5.34 5.81 15.52
CA TYR A 11 -4.22 6.42 16.25
C TYR A 11 -3.22 5.36 16.75
N TRP A 12 -3.73 4.23 17.22
CA TRP A 12 -2.90 3.10 17.63
C TRP A 12 -2.10 2.51 16.46
N LEU A 13 -2.73 2.32 15.29
CA LEU A 13 -2.03 1.86 14.08
C LEU A 13 -0.95 2.85 13.63
N TYR A 14 -1.24 4.15 13.66
CA TYR A 14 -0.26 5.18 13.34
C TYR A 14 0.95 5.12 14.29
N TYR A 15 0.70 4.94 15.59
CA TYR A 15 1.76 4.82 16.59
C TYR A 15 2.63 3.57 16.35
N GLN A 16 2.02 2.43 16.01
CA GLN A 16 2.78 1.23 15.63
C GLN A 16 3.65 1.46 14.41
N TYR A 17 3.12 2.08 13.36
CA TYR A 17 3.89 2.43 12.18
C TYR A 17 5.11 3.30 12.52
N LEU A 18 4.90 4.30 13.39
CA LEU A 18 5.96 5.21 13.84
C LEU A 18 7.08 4.48 14.60
N LEU A 19 6.71 3.49 15.43
CA LEU A 19 7.65 2.66 16.18
C LEU A 19 8.39 1.64 15.30
N ILE A 20 7.67 0.91 14.44
CA ILE A 20 8.25 -0.12 13.56
C ILE A 20 9.28 0.49 12.61
N THR A 21 8.98 1.69 12.13
CA THR A 21 9.84 2.39 11.19
C THR A 21 10.91 3.24 11.89
N CYS A 22 10.93 3.21 13.23
CA CYS A 22 11.77 4.05 14.09
C CYS A 22 11.65 5.56 13.81
N SER A 23 10.59 5.99 13.11
CA SER A 23 10.43 7.38 12.69
C SER A 23 10.13 8.34 13.84
N TYR A 24 9.78 7.81 15.03
CA TYR A 24 9.53 8.60 16.23
C TYR A 24 10.78 9.32 16.76
N VAL A 25 11.98 8.80 16.47
CA VAL A 25 13.26 9.33 16.97
C VAL A 25 13.84 10.40 16.02
N LEU A 26 13.34 10.47 14.79
CA LEU A 26 13.82 11.38 13.74
C LEU A 26 13.43 12.83 14.03
N GLU A 27 14.21 13.76 13.50
CA GLU A 27 13.84 15.18 13.55
C GLU A 27 12.58 15.45 12.70
N PRO A 28 11.82 16.53 12.96
CA PRO A 28 10.57 16.82 12.26
C PRO A 28 10.73 16.92 10.73
N TRP A 29 11.88 17.42 10.28
CA TRP A 29 12.18 17.54 8.85
C TRP A 29 12.54 16.18 8.22
N GLU A 30 13.30 15.34 8.92
CA GLU A 30 13.67 13.98 8.49
C GLU A 30 12.44 13.08 8.42
N GLN A 31 11.56 13.18 9.42
CA GLN A 31 10.30 12.47 9.45
C GLN A 31 9.42 12.82 8.23
N SER A 32 9.38 14.11 7.84
CA SER A 32 8.66 14.57 6.65
C SER A 32 9.23 13.97 5.35
N MET A 33 10.56 13.92 5.22
CA MET A 33 11.23 13.27 4.09
C MET A 33 10.92 11.77 4.04
N PHE A 34 10.97 11.10 5.18
CA PHE A 34 10.68 9.67 5.28
C PHE A 34 9.23 9.34 4.86
N HIS A 35 8.25 10.11 5.33
CA HIS A 35 6.85 9.94 4.93
C HIS A 35 6.65 10.20 3.43
N THR A 36 7.31 11.21 2.87
CA THR A 36 7.24 11.53 1.44
C THR A 36 7.76 10.37 0.60
N ILE A 37 8.95 9.86 0.92
CA ILE A 37 9.55 8.71 0.23
C ILE A 37 8.63 7.48 0.34
N THR A 38 8.10 7.19 1.53
CA THR A 38 7.21 6.05 1.77
C THR A 38 5.96 6.14 0.89
N ILE A 39 5.31 7.32 0.85
CA ILE A 39 4.13 7.54 0.00
C ILE A 39 4.49 7.38 -1.47
N THR A 40 5.64 7.91 -1.92
CA THR A 40 6.10 7.75 -3.31
C THR A 40 6.32 6.29 -3.67
N VAL A 41 6.95 5.50 -2.80
CA VAL A 41 7.17 4.06 -3.02
C VAL A 41 5.83 3.33 -3.10
N VAL A 42 4.91 3.58 -2.16
CA VAL A 42 3.57 2.95 -2.19
C VAL A 42 2.82 3.35 -3.45
N ALA A 43 2.85 4.62 -3.84
CA ALA A 43 2.22 5.10 -5.07
C ALA A 43 2.81 4.42 -6.32
N MET A 44 4.14 4.24 -6.36
CA MET A 44 4.81 3.56 -7.46
C MET A 44 4.40 2.09 -7.52
N VAL A 45 4.34 1.39 -6.39
CA VAL A 45 3.88 -0.01 -6.32
C VAL A 45 2.42 -0.15 -6.76
N VAL A 46 1.55 0.76 -6.32
CA VAL A 46 0.14 0.76 -6.74
C VAL A 46 0.01 1.04 -8.24
N TYR A 47 0.80 2.00 -8.76
CA TYR A 47 0.83 2.32 -10.17
C TYR A 47 1.30 1.13 -11.00
N THR A 48 2.40 0.48 -10.62
CA THR A 48 2.88 -0.71 -11.34
C THR A 48 1.86 -1.84 -11.25
N ALA A 49 1.31 -2.12 -10.07
CA ALA A 49 0.25 -3.12 -9.93
C ALA A 49 -0.95 -2.81 -10.85
N TYR A 50 -1.43 -1.57 -10.87
CA TYR A 50 -2.53 -1.17 -11.74
C TYR A 50 -2.20 -1.33 -13.24
N VAL A 51 -0.95 -1.09 -13.66
CA VAL A 51 -0.55 -1.25 -15.06
C VAL A 51 -0.33 -2.73 -15.42
N PHE A 52 0.30 -3.52 -14.55
CA PHE A 52 0.66 -4.90 -14.83
C PHE A 52 -0.52 -5.88 -14.65
N ILE A 53 -1.38 -5.69 -13.65
CA ILE A 53 -2.49 -6.60 -13.35
C ILE A 53 -3.45 -6.80 -14.54
N PRO A 54 -3.92 -5.75 -15.25
CA PRO A 54 -4.82 -5.93 -16.39
C PRO A 54 -4.18 -6.76 -17.52
N ILE A 55 -2.88 -6.57 -17.76
CA ILE A 55 -2.13 -7.32 -18.77
C ILE A 55 -2.08 -8.80 -18.38
N HIS A 56 -1.75 -9.10 -17.12
CA HIS A 56 -1.72 -10.48 -16.63
C HIS A 56 -3.09 -11.15 -16.62
N ILE A 57 -4.16 -10.41 -16.30
CA ILE A 57 -5.53 -10.94 -16.34
C ILE A 57 -5.94 -11.31 -17.77
N ARG A 58 -5.64 -10.45 -18.76
CA ARG A 58 -5.96 -10.75 -20.18
C ARG A 58 -5.22 -11.98 -20.67
N LEU A 59 -3.93 -12.09 -20.36
CA LEU A 59 -3.09 -13.23 -20.73
C LEU A 59 -3.58 -14.52 -20.08
N ALA A 60 -3.93 -14.47 -18.79
CA ALA A 60 -4.52 -15.60 -18.09
C ALA A 60 -5.85 -16.02 -18.75
N PHE A 61 -6.71 -15.06 -19.11
CA PHE A 61 -7.99 -15.34 -19.74
C PHE A 61 -7.84 -15.97 -21.14
N GLU A 62 -6.88 -15.50 -21.94
CA GLU A 62 -6.54 -16.08 -23.25
C GLU A 62 -5.98 -17.51 -23.11
N PHE A 63 -5.13 -17.77 -22.10
CA PHE A 63 -4.66 -19.13 -21.82
C PHE A 63 -5.81 -20.05 -21.40
N PHE A 64 -6.68 -19.60 -20.49
CA PHE A 64 -7.82 -20.40 -20.04
C PHE A 64 -8.82 -20.66 -21.18
N SER A 65 -9.06 -19.68 -22.06
CA SER A 65 -9.96 -19.87 -23.20
C SER A 65 -9.39 -20.85 -24.23
N GLN A 66 -8.08 -20.87 -24.47
CA GLN A 66 -7.44 -21.89 -25.32
C GLN A 66 -7.51 -23.29 -24.73
N ILE A 67 -7.41 -23.42 -23.40
CA ILE A 67 -7.44 -24.72 -22.71
C ILE A 67 -8.85 -25.29 -22.61
N PHE A 68 -9.85 -24.45 -22.30
CA PHE A 68 -11.25 -24.88 -22.09
C PHE A 68 -12.15 -24.70 -23.32
N GLY A 69 -11.71 -23.96 -24.34
CA GLY A 69 -12.47 -23.68 -25.56
C GLY A 69 -12.25 -24.66 -26.71
N SER A 70 -11.63 -25.82 -26.45
CA SER A 70 -11.60 -26.96 -27.38
C SER A 70 -12.71 -27.96 -27.10
#